data_AF-A0A382DWW6-F1
#
_entry.id   AF-A0A382DWW6-F1
#
_cell.length_a   1.000
_cell.length_b   1.000
_cell.length_c   1.000
_cell.angle_alpha   90.00
_cell.angle_beta   90.00
_cell.angle_gamma   90.00
#
_symmetry.space_group_name_H-M   'P 1'
#
loop_
_entity.id
_entity.type
_entity.pdbx_description
1 polymer ?
#
loop_
_entity_poly.entity_id
_entity_poly.type
_entity_poly.pdbx_seq_one_letter_code
_entity_poly.pdbx_strand_id
1 'polypeptide(L)'
;MESILISADISLEVTSRLIKCVQNVKLNDPNEILTVLAREIEAILKPKEKNLLEELSSNPAVLVFIGVNGSGKTTTIGKIAKQ
;
A
#
# COMPACT_ATOMS: atom_id res chain seq x y z
N MET A 1 1.83 11.39 16.64
CA MET A 1 1.59 10.23 15.75
C MET A 1 0.62 10.58 14.65
N GLU A 2 -0.57 11.09 14.97
CA GLU A 2 -1.56 11.54 13.96
C GLU A 2 -0.97 12.49 12.92
N SER A 3 -0.37 13.60 13.35
CA SER A 3 0.28 14.57 12.46
C SER A 3 1.38 13.94 11.59
N ILE A 4 2.12 12.97 12.11
CA ILE A 4 3.17 12.25 11.39
C ILE A 4 2.54 11.41 10.26
N LEU A 5 1.48 10.66 10.56
CA LEU A 5 0.80 9.83 9.57
C LEU A 5 0.15 10.69 8.47
N ILE A 6 -0.50 11.80 8.83
CA ILE A 6 -1.07 12.74 7.86
C ILE A 6 0.03 13.37 6.99
N SER A 7 1.17 13.76 7.58
CA SER A 7 2.31 14.32 6.83
C SER A 7 2.98 13.30 5.90
N ALA A 8 2.71 12.02 6.10
CA ALA A 8 3.15 10.92 5.24
C ALA A 8 2.09 10.54 4.17
N ASP A 9 1.17 11.46 3.86
CA ASP A 9 0.09 11.28 2.88
C ASP A 9 -0.93 10.16 3.21
N ILE A 10 -1.10 9.84 4.50
CA ILE A 10 -2.14 8.90 4.94
C ILE A 10 -3.43 9.67 5.20
N SER A 11 -4.55 9.17 4.65
CA SER A 11 -5.86 9.80 4.85
C SER A 11 -6.27 9.82 6.33
N LEU A 12 -7.15 10.77 6.70
CA LEU A 12 -7.66 10.89 8.07
C LEU A 12 -8.36 9.61 8.56
N GLU A 13 -9.08 8.93 7.67
CA GLU A 13 -9.79 7.69 7.98
C GLU A 13 -8.81 6.57 8.35
N VAL A 14 -7.78 6.36 7.53
CA VAL A 14 -6.76 5.33 7.78
C VAL A 14 -5.93 5.70 9.01
N THR A 15 -5.56 6.97 9.16
CA THR A 15 -4.85 7.47 10.35
C THR A 15 -5.62 7.19 11.64
N SER A 16 -6.92 7.51 11.66
CA SER A 16 -7.80 7.25 12.81
C SER A 16 -7.87 5.76 13.15
N ARG A 17 -7.95 4.90 12.12
CA ARG A 17 -7.94 3.45 12.29
C ARG A 17 -6.62 2.94 12.88
N LEU A 18 -5.48 3.42 12.36
CA LEU A 18 -4.15 3.04 12.83
C LEU A 18 -3.93 3.45 14.30
N ILE A 19 -4.33 4.67 14.69
CA ILE A 19 -4.22 5.15 16.07
C ILE A 19 -5.06 4.29 17.02
N LYS A 20 -6.30 3.96 16.65
CA LYS A 20 -7.17 3.10 17.46
C LYS A 20 -6.57 1.69 17.65
N CYS A 21 -5.96 1.14 16.60
CA CYS A 21 -5.29 -0.16 16.69
C CYS A 21 -4.15 -0.13 17.73
N VAL A 22 -3.28 0.87 17.66
CA VAL A 22 -2.18 1.04 18.63
C VAL A 22 -2.70 1.24 20.06
N GLN A 23 -3.76 2.02 20.26
CA GLN A 23 -4.36 2.27 21.58
C GLN A 23 -4.97 1.02 22.23
N ASN A 24 -5.46 0.07 21.42
CA ASN A 24 -6.08 -1.17 21.90
C ASN A 24 -5.06 -2.27 22.23
N VAL A 25 -3.79 -2.09 21.87
CA VAL A 25 -2.71 -3.04 22.16
C VAL A 25 -1.96 -2.58 23.40
N LYS A 26 -1.78 -3.48 24.37
CA LYS A 26 -0.90 -3.22 25.50
C LYS A 26 0.54 -3.42 25.04
N LEU A 27 1.25 -2.31 24.87
CA LEU A 27 2.65 -2.28 24.46
C LEU A 27 3.54 -2.42 25.69
N ASN A 28 4.48 -3.37 25.66
CA ASN A 28 5.44 -3.55 26.75
C ASN A 28 6.73 -2.77 26.48
N ASP A 29 7.05 -2.55 25.20
CA ASP A 29 8.16 -1.72 24.73
C ASP A 29 7.59 -0.68 23.73
N PRO A 30 7.89 0.63 23.90
CA PRO A 30 7.58 1.65 22.90
C PRO A 30 8.03 1.32 21.46
N ASN A 31 9.07 0.48 21.29
CA ASN A 31 9.55 0.05 19.97
C ASN A 31 8.55 -0.89 19.25
N GLU A 32 7.61 -1.53 19.96
CA GLU A 32 6.59 -2.41 19.37
C GLU A 32 5.55 -1.65 18.54
N ILE A 33 5.45 -0.32 18.71
CA ILE A 33 4.50 0.53 17.97
C ILE A 33 4.64 0.36 16.46
N LEU A 34 5.87 0.34 15.95
CA LEU A 34 6.11 0.20 14.51
C LEU A 34 5.66 -1.16 14.00
N THR A 35 5.83 -2.22 14.79
CA THR A 35 5.36 -3.56 14.44
C THR A 35 3.83 -3.63 14.41
N VAL A 36 3.15 -3.01 15.38
CA VAL A 36 1.68 -2.95 15.40
C VAL A 36 1.15 -2.16 14.21
N LEU A 37 1.74 -1.00 13.92
CA LEU A 37 1.38 -0.20 12.74
C LEU A 37 1.60 -0.96 11.44
N ALA A 38 2.76 -1.62 11.28
CA ALA A 38 3.06 -2.40 10.08
C ALA A 38 2.03 -3.52 9.86
N ARG A 39 1.67 -4.26 10.91
CA ARG A 39 0.64 -5.31 10.85
C ARG A 39 -0.73 -4.77 10.46
N GLU A 40 -1.15 -3.63 11.01
CA GLU A 40 -2.44 -3.03 10.66
C GLU A 40 -2.45 -2.50 9.22
N ILE A 41 -1.36 -1.87 8.77
CA ILE A 41 -1.20 -1.44 7.37
C ILE A 41 -1.26 -2.65 6.44
N GLU A 42 -0.57 -3.74 6.77
CA GLU A 42 -0.64 -4.99 6.01
C GLU A 42 -2.08 -5.52 5.96
N ALA A 43 -2.80 -5.56 7.09
CA ALA A 43 -4.20 -6.00 7.14
C ALA A 43 -5.14 -5.13 6.28
N ILE A 44 -4.85 -3.83 6.14
CA ILE A 44 -5.58 -2.92 5.24
C ILE A 44 -5.30 -3.25 3.77
N LEU A 45 -4.03 -3.52 3.43
CA LEU A 45 -3.58 -3.67 2.04
C LEU A 45 -3.75 -5.09 1.50
N LYS A 46 -3.59 -6.13 2.32
CA LYS A 46 -3.60 -7.55 1.92
C LYS A 46 -4.82 -7.94 1.09
N PRO A 47 -6.07 -7.53 1.43
CA PRO A 47 -7.25 -7.88 0.63
C PRO A 47 -7.29 -7.22 -0.75
N LYS A 48 -6.42 -6.24 -1.02
CA LYS A 48 -6.29 -5.53 -2.29
C LYS A 48 -5.06 -5.95 -3.08
N GLU A 49 -4.20 -6.79 -2.50
CA GLU A 49 -3.03 -7.34 -3.16
C GLU A 49 -3.46 -8.33 -4.25
N LYS A 50 -2.92 -8.15 -5.46
CA LYS A 50 -3.21 -8.98 -6.64
C LYS A 50 -1.94 -9.18 -7.44
N ASN A 51 -1.71 -10.40 -7.91
CA ASN A 51 -0.63 -10.67 -8.85
C ASN A 51 -1.11 -10.33 -10.27
N LEU A 52 -0.63 -9.21 -10.80
CA LEU A 52 -1.02 -8.73 -12.13
C LEU A 52 -0.76 -9.78 -13.23
N LEU A 53 0.35 -10.50 -13.18
CA LEU A 53 0.74 -11.44 -14.24
C LEU A 53 -0.13 -12.70 -14.23
N GLU A 54 -0.54 -13.16 -13.05
CA GLU A 54 -1.49 -14.29 -12.93
C GLU A 54 -2.89 -13.92 -13.44
N GLU A 55 -3.27 -12.63 -13.36
CA GLU A 55 -4.55 -12.15 -13.90
C GLU A 55 -4.53 -12.06 -15.45
N LEU A 56 -3.36 -12.00 -16.08
CA LEU A 56 -3.20 -11.98 -17.54
C LEU A 56 -3.33 -13.38 -18.14
N SER A 57 -4.54 -13.93 -18.07
CA SER A 57 -4.87 -15.28 -18.57
C SER A 57 -5.17 -15.35 -20.07
N SER A 58 -5.38 -14.21 -20.74
CA SER A 58 -5.67 -14.15 -22.17
C SER A 58 -4.39 -14.14 -23.03
N ASN A 59 -4.46 -14.73 -24.23
CA ASN A 59 -3.35 -14.69 -25.18
C ASN A 59 -3.84 -14.27 -26.59
N PRO A 60 -3.49 -13.06 -27.08
CA PRO A 60 -2.66 -12.06 -26.40
C PRO A 60 -3.42 -11.32 -25.29
N ALA A 61 -2.75 -11.04 -24.17
CA ALA A 61 -3.22 -10.09 -23.18
C ALA A 61 -2.87 -8.66 -23.60
N VAL A 62 -3.81 -7.73 -23.48
CA VAL A 62 -3.61 -6.31 -23.81
C VAL A 62 -3.76 -5.47 -22.56
N LEU A 63 -2.70 -4.75 -22.18
CA LEU A 63 -2.71 -3.81 -21.06
C LEU A 63 -2.62 -2.38 -21.59
N VAL A 64 -3.47 -1.49 -21.05
CA VAL A 64 -3.48 -0.06 -21.41
C VAL A 64 -3.03 0.75 -20.20
N PHE A 65 -1.98 1.55 -20.38
CA PHE A 65 -1.42 2.42 -19.34
C PHE A 65 -1.83 3.87 -19.57
N ILE A 66 -2.58 4.45 -18.63
CA ILE A 66 -3.15 5.80 -18.73
C ILE A 66 -2.68 6.63 -17.53
N GLY A 67 -2.46 7.93 -17.73
CA GLY A 67 -2.00 8.85 -16.69
C GLY A 67 -1.34 10.11 -17.26
N VAL A 68 -1.05 11.09 -16.42
CA VAL A 68 -0.44 12.37 -16.83
C VAL A 68 1.04 12.24 -17.21
N ASN A 69 1.61 13.25 -17.86
CA ASN A 69 3.03 13.29 -18.17
C ASN A 69 3.86 13.25 -16.87
N GLY A 70 4.93 12.45 -16.87
CA GLY A 70 5.79 12.28 -15.69
C GLY A 70 5.32 11.23 -14.67
N SER A 71 4.14 10.63 -14.81
CA SER A 71 3.64 9.62 -13.85
C SER A 71 4.32 8.24 -13.92
N GLY A 72 5.39 8.11 -14.70
CA GLY A 72 6.16 6.87 -14.80
C GLY A 72 5.63 5.80 -15.76
N LYS A 73 4.62 6.07 -16.59
CA LYS A 73 3.98 5.08 -17.50
C LYS A 73 4.99 4.26 -18.33
N THR A 74 5.84 4.93 -19.11
CA THR A 74 6.81 4.26 -20.00
C THR A 74 7.83 3.44 -19.20
N THR A 75 8.28 3.95 -18.06
CA THR A 75 9.20 3.24 -17.16
C THR A 75 8.55 1.98 -16.59
N THR A 76 7.26 2.05 -16.21
CA THR A 76 6.51 0.89 -15.70
C THR A 76 6.29 -0.15 -16.79
N ILE A 77 5.98 0.25 -18.03
CA ILE A 77 5.88 -0.67 -19.17
C ILE A 77 7.20 -1.45 -19.35
N GLY A 78 8.34 -0.75 -19.33
CA GLY A 78 9.65 -1.40 -19.44
C GLY A 78 9.98 -2.35 -18.28
N LYS A 79 9.55 -2.03 -17.05
CA LYS A 79 9.71 -2.92 -15.88
C LYS A 79 8.88 -4.21 -16.02
N ILE A 80 7.61 -4.07 -16.41
CA ILE A 80 6.70 -5.22 -16.58
C ILE A 80 7.14 -6.09 -17.76
N ALA A 81 7.60 -5.50 -18.86
CA ALA A 81 8.06 -6.26 -20.03
C ALA A 81 9.37 -7.04 -19.78
N LYS A 82 10.14 -6.70 -18.74
CA LYS A 82 11.38 -7.39 -18.36
C LYS A 82 11.13 -8.53 -17.36
N GLN A 83 10.05 -8.47 -16.58
CA GLN A 83 9.67 -9.52 -15.63
C GLN A 83 9.26 -10.79 -16.36
#